data_AF-A0A514WX37-F1
#
_entry.id   AF-A0A514WX37-F1
#
_cell.length_a   1.000
_cell.length_b   1.000
_cell.length_c   1.000
_cell.angle_alpha   90.00
_cell.angle_beta   90.00
_cell.angle_gamma   90.00
#
_symmetry.space_group_name_H-M   'P 1'
#
loop_
_entity.id
_entity.type
_entity.pdbx_description
1 polymer ?
#
loop_
_entity_poly.entity_id
_entity_poly.type
_entity_poly.pdbx_seq_one_letter_code
_entity_poly.pdbx_strand_id
1 'polypeptide(L)'
;MNFFAENLKVFKKAALPLFVLVIVSNNIDQYLNIQVEQALQNPLGAINQVYFFGFLSIISSIIFPVLLITTALYAMSKAQQHWENITTFFGRYLNQVFIETLRSWGKILGWSLLFILPGVWKYVELIFVPFVVTSSVSYENGEIDALKASSHVFRRHWFKAIAILFIFHLFIPLILTSIFDSYRLIWKTPIASLALSLLDTYLLLVSTQLLFNVFQSEVRKHDSHV
;
A
#
# COMPACT_ATOMS: atom_id res chain seq x y z
N MET A 1 -6.42 -23.89 9.55
CA MET A 1 -5.30 -24.33 8.68
C MET A 1 -5.34 -23.76 7.26
N ASN A 2 -6.44 -23.15 6.78
CA ASN A 2 -6.53 -22.68 5.38
C ASN A 2 -5.75 -21.39 5.06
N PHE A 3 -5.48 -20.53 6.06
CA PHE A 3 -4.82 -19.24 5.84
C PHE A 3 -3.45 -19.36 5.17
N PHE A 4 -2.57 -20.26 5.65
CA PHE A 4 -1.24 -20.44 5.07
C PHE A 4 -1.30 -20.99 3.63
N ALA A 5 -2.21 -21.93 3.37
CA ALA A 5 -2.40 -22.48 2.03
C ALA A 5 -2.93 -21.42 1.05
N GLU A 6 -3.87 -20.58 1.49
CA GLU A 6 -4.38 -19.45 0.71
C GLU A 6 -3.28 -18.41 0.47
N ASN A 7 -2.53 -18.03 1.49
CA ASN A 7 -1.41 -17.10 1.37
C ASN A 7 -0.35 -17.61 0.38
N LEU A 8 0.01 -18.88 0.44
CA LEU A 8 0.96 -19.48 -0.50
C LEU A 8 0.43 -19.46 -1.95
N LYS A 9 -0.87 -19.69 -2.15
CA LYS A 9 -1.50 -19.59 -3.48
C LYS A 9 -1.47 -18.16 -4.03
N VAL A 10 -1.76 -17.17 -3.18
CA VAL A 10 -1.69 -15.75 -3.54
C VAL A 10 -0.24 -15.36 -3.86
N PHE A 11 0.69 -15.74 -3.00
CA PHE A 11 2.12 -15.47 -3.15
C PHE A 11 2.64 -16.03 -4.48
N LYS A 12 2.38 -17.30 -4.80
CA LYS A 12 2.85 -17.88 -6.08
C LYS A 12 2.37 -17.12 -7.33
N LYS A 13 1.21 -16.48 -7.29
CA LYS A 13 0.64 -15.77 -8.44
C LYS A 13 1.14 -14.34 -8.59
N ALA A 14 1.45 -13.67 -7.48
CA ALA A 14 1.78 -12.25 -7.49
C ALA A 14 3.16 -11.89 -6.94
N ALA A 15 3.91 -12.86 -6.41
CA ALA A 15 5.24 -12.61 -5.85
C ALA A 15 6.14 -11.93 -6.89
N LEU A 16 6.21 -12.44 -8.12
CA LEU A 16 7.08 -11.85 -9.15
C LEU A 16 6.72 -10.40 -9.52
N PRO A 17 5.48 -10.07 -9.94
CA PRO A 17 5.14 -8.68 -10.28
C PRO A 17 5.24 -7.74 -9.08
N LEU A 18 4.85 -8.18 -7.88
CA LEU A 18 5.01 -7.37 -6.67
C LEU A 18 6.48 -7.16 -6.32
N PHE A 19 7.31 -8.20 -6.40
CA PHE A 19 8.74 -8.12 -6.11
C PHE A 19 9.45 -7.15 -7.05
N VAL A 20 9.15 -7.21 -8.35
CA VAL A 20 9.66 -6.24 -9.33
C VAL A 20 9.21 -4.82 -8.97
N LEU A 21 7.94 -4.62 -8.63
CA LEU A 21 7.44 -3.31 -8.22
C LEU A 21 8.10 -2.80 -6.93
N VAL A 22 8.32 -3.66 -5.93
CA VAL A 22 9.00 -3.31 -4.68
C VAL A 22 10.45 -2.90 -4.96
N ILE A 23 11.19 -3.67 -5.77
CA ILE A 23 12.56 -3.30 -6.16
C ILE A 23 12.58 -1.96 -6.86
N VAL A 24 11.73 -1.76 -7.87
CA VAL A 24 11.68 -0.51 -8.64
C VAL A 24 11.31 0.67 -7.73
N SER A 25 10.29 0.51 -6.89
CA SER A 25 9.85 1.51 -5.92
C SER A 25 10.99 1.90 -4.97
N ASN A 26 11.65 0.91 -4.35
CA ASN A 26 12.73 1.14 -3.38
C ASN A 26 13.93 1.84 -4.03
N ASN A 27 14.28 1.46 -5.27
CA ASN A 27 15.40 2.08 -5.99
C ASN A 27 15.09 3.52 -6.41
N ILE A 28 13.87 3.81 -6.85
CA ILE A 28 13.45 5.17 -7.20
C ILE A 28 13.42 6.04 -5.95
N ASP A 29 12.84 5.56 -4.85
CA ASP A 29 12.80 6.31 -3.59
C ASP A 29 14.20 6.62 -3.08
N GLN A 30 15.08 5.62 -3.05
CA GLN A 30 16.48 5.82 -2.65
C GLN A 30 17.22 6.81 -3.55
N TYR A 31 17.04 6.71 -4.87
CA TYR A 31 17.63 7.65 -5.82
C TYR A 31 17.15 9.08 -5.57
N LEU A 32 15.84 9.28 -5.42
CA LEU A 32 15.25 10.60 -5.18
C LEU A 32 15.73 11.19 -3.84
N ASN A 33 15.82 10.38 -2.78
CA ASN A 33 16.30 10.82 -1.48
C ASN A 33 17.78 11.28 -1.53
N ILE A 34 18.65 10.54 -2.24
CA ILE A 34 20.05 10.95 -2.45
C ILE A 34 20.13 12.27 -3.20
N GLN A 35 19.32 12.45 -4.25
CA GLN A 35 19.32 13.70 -5.03
C GLN A 35 18.82 14.90 -4.22
N VAL A 36 17.79 14.71 -3.39
CA VAL A 36 17.32 15.76 -2.47
C VAL A 36 18.40 16.12 -1.44
N GLU A 37 19.05 15.12 -0.84
CA GLU A 37 20.13 15.34 0.13
C GLU A 37 21.31 16.10 -0.49
N GLN A 38 21.76 15.69 -1.68
CA GLN A 38 22.84 16.37 -2.41
C GLN A 38 22.48 17.82 -2.76
N ALA A 39 21.23 18.07 -3.15
CA ALA A 39 20.75 19.42 -3.44
C ALA A 39 20.71 20.30 -2.18
N LEU A 40 20.31 19.73 -1.02
CA LEU A 40 20.29 20.44 0.26
C LEU A 40 21.69 20.78 0.79
N GLN A 41 22.68 19.92 0.53
CA GLN A 41 24.07 20.14 0.94
C GLN A 41 24.82 21.15 0.05
N ASN A 42 24.25 21.55 -1.10
CA ASN A 42 24.93 22.45 -2.02
C ASN A 42 24.95 23.90 -1.49
N PRO A 43 26.13 24.49 -1.19
CA PRO A 43 26.24 25.82 -0.60
C PRO A 43 25.78 26.96 -1.53
N LEU A 44 25.64 26.69 -2.83
CA LEU A 44 25.23 27.68 -3.83
C LEU A 44 23.71 27.82 -3.96
N GLY A 45 22.92 27.10 -3.15
CA GLY A 45 21.46 27.20 -3.12
C GLY A 45 20.79 26.47 -4.30
N ALA A 46 20.72 25.15 -4.24
CA ALA A 46 20.05 24.33 -5.25
C ALA A 46 18.53 24.21 -5.03
N ILE A 47 17.85 25.33 -4.72
CA ILE A 47 16.42 25.38 -4.36
C ILE A 47 15.54 24.70 -5.44
N ASN A 48 15.82 24.97 -6.72
CA ASN A 48 15.05 24.39 -7.84
C ASN A 48 15.18 22.87 -7.92
N GLN A 49 16.36 22.32 -7.59
CA GLN A 49 16.57 20.87 -7.59
C GLN A 49 15.82 20.20 -6.44
N VAL A 50 15.84 20.82 -5.25
CA VAL A 50 15.07 20.34 -4.09
C VAL A 50 13.57 20.27 -4.43
N TYR A 51 13.00 21.31 -5.05
CA TYR A 51 11.60 21.29 -5.45
C TYR A 51 11.29 20.25 -6.51
N PHE A 52 12.16 20.11 -7.53
CA PHE A 52 11.95 19.14 -8.60
C PHE A 52 11.99 17.70 -8.07
N PHE A 53 13.04 17.32 -7.33
CA PHE A 53 13.17 15.97 -6.79
C PHE A 53 12.15 15.69 -5.67
N GLY A 54 11.84 16.69 -4.84
CA GLY A 54 10.77 16.59 -3.85
C GLY A 54 9.40 16.34 -4.49
N PHE A 55 9.08 17.04 -5.59
CA PHE A 55 7.85 16.81 -6.35
C PHE A 55 7.80 15.40 -6.95
N LEU A 56 8.90 14.92 -7.54
CA LEU A 56 8.99 13.55 -8.04
C LEU A 56 8.84 12.50 -6.93
N SER A 57 9.39 12.77 -5.74
CA SER A 57 9.22 11.90 -4.56
C SER A 57 7.75 11.81 -4.15
N ILE A 58 7.03 12.93 -4.14
CA ILE A 58 5.58 12.94 -3.87
C ILE A 58 4.83 12.09 -4.91
N ILE A 59 5.10 12.28 -6.21
CA ILE A 59 4.48 11.47 -7.27
C ILE A 59 4.77 9.97 -7.06
N SER A 60 6.03 9.62 -6.82
CA SER A 60 6.47 8.24 -6.57
C SER A 60 5.73 7.62 -5.39
N SER A 61 5.60 8.37 -4.29
CA SER A 61 4.92 7.94 -3.06
C SER A 61 3.41 7.73 -3.22
N ILE A 62 2.80 8.20 -4.31
CA ILE A 62 1.39 7.95 -4.63
C ILE A 62 1.28 6.79 -5.63
N ILE A 63 2.08 6.82 -6.71
CA ILE A 63 1.98 5.84 -7.80
C ILE A 63 2.33 4.43 -7.31
N PHE A 64 3.46 4.25 -6.61
CA PHE A 64 3.90 2.92 -6.22
C PHE A 64 2.97 2.23 -5.22
N PRO A 65 2.49 2.89 -4.14
CA PRO A 65 1.53 2.27 -3.25
C PRO A 65 0.23 1.88 -3.96
N VAL A 66 -0.27 2.67 -4.90
CA VAL A 66 -1.44 2.33 -5.72
C VAL A 66 -1.17 1.10 -6.58
N LEU A 67 -0.02 1.01 -7.26
CA LEU A 67 0.35 -0.15 -8.07
C LEU A 67 0.55 -1.41 -7.21
N LEU A 68 1.22 -1.28 -6.06
CA LEU A 68 1.48 -2.38 -5.14
C LEU A 68 0.16 -2.92 -4.56
N ILE A 69 -0.72 -2.06 -4.06
CA ILE A 69 -1.98 -2.51 -3.45
C ILE A 69 -2.91 -3.11 -4.51
N THR A 70 -3.02 -2.52 -5.70
CA THR A 70 -3.85 -3.08 -6.79
C THR A 70 -3.33 -4.42 -7.28
N THR A 71 -2.01 -4.59 -7.41
CA THR A 71 -1.40 -5.88 -7.75
C THR A 71 -1.67 -6.93 -6.67
N ALA A 72 -1.54 -6.56 -5.40
CA ALA A 72 -1.83 -7.46 -4.28
C ALA A 72 -3.32 -7.87 -4.24
N LEU A 73 -4.23 -6.92 -4.48
CA LEU A 73 -5.67 -7.18 -4.53
C LEU A 73 -6.07 -8.02 -5.74
N TYR A 74 -5.46 -7.81 -6.91
CA TYR A 74 -5.62 -8.68 -8.07
C TYR A 74 -5.26 -10.14 -7.71
N ALA A 75 -4.14 -10.34 -7.02
CA ALA A 75 -3.68 -11.65 -6.60
C ALA A 75 -4.70 -12.37 -5.71
N MET A 76 -5.27 -11.65 -4.75
CA MET A 76 -6.28 -12.16 -3.81
C MET A 76 -7.59 -12.46 -4.52
N SER A 77 -8.04 -11.56 -5.38
CA SER A 77 -9.28 -11.72 -6.14
C SER A 77 -9.20 -12.88 -7.14
N LYS A 78 -8.06 -13.05 -7.82
CA LYS A 78 -7.78 -14.21 -8.69
C LYS A 78 -7.64 -15.52 -7.91
N ALA A 79 -7.19 -15.49 -6.65
CA ALA A 79 -7.19 -16.68 -5.80
C ALA A 79 -8.63 -17.11 -5.43
N GLN A 80 -9.56 -16.16 -5.36
CA GLN A 80 -10.99 -16.37 -5.14
C GLN A 80 -11.81 -16.51 -6.45
N GLN A 81 -11.14 -16.80 -7.57
CA GLN A 81 -11.75 -17.06 -8.89
C GLN A 81 -12.60 -15.91 -9.46
N HIS A 82 -12.42 -14.66 -9.00
CA HIS A 82 -13.20 -13.52 -9.52
C HIS A 82 -12.66 -12.93 -10.83
N TRP A 83 -11.38 -13.12 -11.16
CA TRP A 83 -10.75 -12.51 -12.35
C TRP A 83 -9.78 -13.44 -13.06
N GLU A 84 -9.85 -13.42 -14.40
CA GLU A 84 -8.96 -14.21 -15.26
C GLU A 84 -7.66 -13.46 -15.58
N ASN A 85 -7.75 -12.19 -16.00
CA ASN A 85 -6.65 -11.41 -16.56
C ASN A 85 -6.27 -10.18 -15.73
N ILE A 86 -4.96 -9.88 -15.66
CA ILE A 86 -4.45 -8.71 -14.93
C ILE A 86 -4.79 -7.41 -15.66
N THR A 87 -4.74 -7.41 -16.99
CA THR A 87 -5.01 -6.24 -17.82
C THR A 87 -6.43 -5.74 -17.66
N THR A 88 -7.42 -6.64 -17.59
CA THR A 88 -8.82 -6.29 -17.37
C THR A 88 -9.05 -5.76 -15.95
N PHE A 89 -8.42 -6.37 -14.95
CA PHE A 89 -8.49 -5.88 -13.56
C PHE A 89 -7.91 -4.47 -13.42
N PHE A 90 -6.72 -4.23 -13.98
CA PHE A 90 -6.08 -2.92 -13.95
C PHE A 90 -6.88 -1.89 -14.75
N GLY A 91 -7.38 -2.24 -15.94
CA GLY A 91 -8.21 -1.35 -16.75
C GLY A 91 -9.50 -0.92 -16.04
N ARG A 92 -10.11 -1.81 -15.25
CA ARG A 92 -11.33 -1.52 -14.49
C ARG A 92 -11.06 -0.70 -13.23
N TYR A 93 -10.09 -1.10 -12.42
CA TYR A 93 -9.94 -0.56 -11.07
C TYR A 93 -8.79 0.41 -10.85
N LEU A 94 -7.72 0.40 -11.67
CA LEU A 94 -6.53 1.22 -11.40
C LEU A 94 -6.86 2.70 -11.32
N ASN A 95 -7.66 3.20 -12.27
CA ASN A 95 -8.05 4.61 -12.31
C ASN A 95 -8.90 5.00 -11.08
N GLN A 96 -9.88 4.17 -10.72
CA GLN A 96 -10.73 4.41 -9.56
C GLN A 96 -9.94 4.37 -8.25
N VAL A 97 -9.05 3.37 -8.08
CA VAL A 97 -8.19 3.29 -6.89
C VAL A 97 -7.27 4.50 -6.82
N PHE A 98 -6.71 4.97 -7.93
CA PHE A 98 -5.89 6.18 -7.97
C PHE A 98 -6.69 7.43 -7.55
N ILE A 99 -7.88 7.65 -8.12
CA ILE A 99 -8.75 8.78 -7.77
C ILE A 99 -9.12 8.76 -6.29
N GLU A 100 -9.53 7.61 -5.77
CA GLU A 100 -9.95 7.48 -4.38
C GLU A 100 -8.76 7.55 -3.40
N THR A 101 -7.58 7.14 -3.83
CA THR A 101 -6.34 7.32 -3.06
C THR A 101 -5.98 8.80 -2.97
N LEU A 102 -6.05 9.56 -4.08
CA LEU A 102 -5.84 11.01 -4.06
C LEU A 102 -6.86 11.73 -3.17
N ARG A 103 -8.15 11.33 -3.25
CA ARG A 103 -9.21 11.90 -2.40
C ARG A 103 -8.95 11.60 -0.91
N SER A 104 -8.49 10.39 -0.61
CA SER A 104 -8.09 9.99 0.74
C SER A 104 -6.90 10.79 1.24
N TRP A 105 -5.88 10.95 0.39
CA TRP A 105 -4.67 11.72 0.71
C TRP A 105 -4.99 13.19 1.00
N GLY A 106 -5.83 13.83 0.18
CA GLY A 106 -6.28 15.21 0.44
C GLY A 106 -7.02 15.35 1.79
N LYS A 107 -7.85 14.35 2.15
CA LYS A 107 -8.52 14.34 3.45
C LYS A 107 -7.54 14.15 4.61
N ILE A 108 -6.58 13.23 4.48
CA ILE A 108 -5.54 12.98 5.48
C ILE A 108 -4.68 14.23 5.68
N LEU A 109 -4.25 14.87 4.58
CA LEU A 109 -3.46 16.09 4.62
C LEU A 109 -4.23 17.23 5.30
N GLY A 110 -5.51 17.42 4.96
CA GLY A 110 -6.34 18.44 5.62
C GLY A 110 -6.43 18.25 7.13
N TRP A 111 -6.60 17.02 7.60
CA TRP A 111 -6.61 16.73 9.05
C TRP A 111 -5.21 16.85 9.68
N SER A 112 -4.15 16.46 8.97
CA SER A 112 -2.77 16.51 9.45
C SER A 112 -2.27 17.95 9.63
N LEU A 113 -2.69 18.86 8.73
CA LEU A 113 -2.40 20.30 8.84
C LEU A 113 -3.07 20.94 10.06
N LEU A 114 -4.26 20.46 10.43
CA LEU A 114 -4.93 20.92 11.64
C LEU A 114 -4.22 20.38 12.89
N PHE A 115 -4.00 19.06 12.94
CA PHE A 115 -3.26 18.37 14.00
C PHE A 115 -2.72 17.03 13.51
N ILE A 116 -1.51 16.67 13.96
CA ILE A 116 -0.84 15.42 13.57
C ILE A 116 -1.66 14.18 13.97
N LEU A 117 -2.14 14.10 15.23
CA LEU A 117 -2.84 12.92 15.74
C LEU A 117 -4.16 12.62 14.99
N PRO A 118 -5.06 13.60 14.76
CA PRO A 118 -6.22 13.42 13.88
C PRO A 118 -5.86 13.00 12.45
N GLY A 119 -4.76 13.53 11.90
CA GLY A 119 -4.23 13.11 10.60
C GLY A 119 -3.88 11.62 10.54
N VAL A 120 -3.13 11.14 11.53
CA VAL A 120 -2.77 9.72 11.68
C VAL A 120 -4.02 8.85 11.84
N TRP A 121 -4.97 9.26 12.68
CA TRP A 121 -6.23 8.55 12.84
C TRP A 121 -7.00 8.45 11.52
N LYS A 122 -7.06 9.56 10.76
CA LYS A 122 -7.72 9.60 9.45
C LYS A 122 -7.01 8.71 8.42
N TYR A 123 -5.69 8.65 8.45
CA TYR A 123 -4.91 7.75 7.59
C TYR A 123 -5.30 6.30 7.83
N VAL A 124 -5.32 5.87 9.10
CA VAL A 124 -5.69 4.50 9.46
C VAL A 124 -7.16 4.20 9.09
N GLU A 125 -8.06 5.16 9.29
CA GLU A 125 -9.48 5.01 8.95
C GLU A 125 -9.73 4.84 7.43
N LEU A 126 -8.82 5.34 6.59
CA LEU A 126 -8.90 5.27 5.13
C LEU A 126 -8.06 4.14 4.51
N ILE A 127 -7.45 3.27 5.33
CA ILE A 127 -6.65 2.13 4.85
C ILE A 127 -7.46 1.16 3.96
N PHE A 128 -8.78 1.06 4.19
CA PHE A 128 -9.65 0.13 3.47
C PHE A 128 -10.18 0.65 2.13
N VAL A 129 -9.85 1.89 1.74
CA VAL A 129 -10.36 2.50 0.50
C VAL A 129 -10.08 1.66 -0.75
N PRO A 130 -8.84 1.17 -1.00
CA PRO A 130 -8.58 0.30 -2.17
C PRO A 130 -9.38 -1.00 -2.15
N PHE A 131 -9.67 -1.53 -0.95
CA PHE A 131 -10.45 -2.76 -0.78
C PHE A 131 -11.92 -2.53 -1.13
N VAL A 132 -12.50 -1.40 -0.68
CA VAL A 132 -13.86 -1.00 -1.05
C VAL A 132 -13.97 -0.86 -2.57
N VAL A 133 -13.04 -0.12 -3.19
CA VAL A 133 -13.08 0.16 -4.64
C VAL A 133 -12.99 -1.11 -5.48
N THR A 134 -12.15 -2.06 -5.08
CA THR A 134 -11.89 -3.27 -5.88
C THR A 134 -12.85 -4.42 -5.59
N SER A 135 -13.54 -4.41 -4.45
CA SER A 135 -14.25 -5.59 -3.95
C SER A 135 -15.69 -5.35 -3.47
N SER A 136 -16.20 -4.11 -3.49
CA SER A 136 -17.59 -3.81 -3.11
C SER A 136 -18.50 -3.63 -4.32
N VAL A 137 -19.55 -4.43 -4.41
CA VAL A 137 -20.58 -4.31 -5.45
C VAL A 137 -21.36 -3.01 -5.30
N SER A 138 -21.74 -2.62 -4.07
CA SER A 138 -22.43 -1.35 -3.82
C SER A 138 -21.61 -0.13 -4.22
N TYR A 139 -20.27 -0.17 -4.09
CA TYR A 139 -19.43 0.93 -4.60
C TYR A 139 -19.48 1.00 -6.13
N GLU A 140 -19.40 -0.16 -6.79
CA GLU A 140 -19.47 -0.24 -8.24
C GLU A 140 -20.82 0.23 -8.80
N ASN A 141 -21.91 -0.03 -8.08
CA ASN A 141 -23.25 0.48 -8.40
C ASN A 141 -23.41 1.99 -8.08
N GLY A 142 -22.42 2.62 -7.44
CA GLY A 142 -22.49 4.03 -7.03
C GLY A 142 -23.38 4.28 -5.81
N GLU A 143 -23.75 3.24 -5.06
CA GLU A 143 -24.65 3.31 -3.90
C GLU A 143 -23.94 3.87 -2.66
N ILE A 144 -22.62 3.65 -2.55
CA ILE A 144 -21.83 4.02 -1.38
C ILE A 144 -20.56 4.79 -1.74
N ASP A 145 -20.17 5.69 -0.84
CA ASP A 145 -18.92 6.44 -0.93
C ASP A 145 -17.74 5.65 -0.34
N ALA A 146 -16.65 5.49 -1.08
CA ALA A 146 -15.51 4.66 -0.67
C ALA A 146 -14.87 5.09 0.66
N LEU A 147 -14.73 6.40 0.89
CA LEU A 147 -14.14 6.94 2.13
C LEU A 147 -15.04 6.66 3.33
N LYS A 148 -16.37 6.81 3.19
CA LYS A 148 -17.33 6.48 4.25
C LYS A 148 -17.35 4.98 4.54
N ALA A 149 -17.39 4.15 3.51
CA ALA A 149 -17.38 2.70 3.65
C ALA A 149 -16.08 2.20 4.33
N SER A 150 -14.92 2.70 3.90
CA SER A 150 -13.63 2.41 4.56
C SER A 150 -13.66 2.78 6.03
N SER A 151 -14.18 3.98 6.33
CA SER A 151 -14.29 4.48 7.70
C SER A 151 -15.19 3.59 8.57
N HIS A 152 -16.29 3.10 8.00
CA HIS A 152 -17.21 2.20 8.68
C HIS A 152 -16.56 0.85 8.99
N VAL A 153 -15.94 0.20 8.00
CA VAL A 153 -15.21 -1.06 8.17
C VAL A 153 -14.10 -0.91 9.22
N PHE A 154 -13.33 0.17 9.13
CA PHE A 154 -12.27 0.44 10.10
C PHE A 154 -12.82 0.56 11.52
N ARG A 155 -13.82 1.41 11.77
CA ARG A 155 -14.35 1.63 13.13
C ARG A 155 -14.88 0.37 13.78
N ARG A 156 -15.43 -0.56 12.99
CA ARG A 156 -15.93 -1.84 13.51
C ARG A 156 -14.82 -2.83 13.87
N HIS A 157 -13.67 -2.75 13.18
CA HIS A 157 -12.53 -3.65 13.36
C HIS A 157 -11.23 -2.91 13.72
N TRP A 158 -11.34 -1.76 14.39
CA TRP A 158 -10.23 -0.81 14.54
C TRP A 158 -9.02 -1.44 15.24
N PHE A 159 -9.28 -2.26 16.27
CA PHE A 159 -8.22 -2.94 17.01
C PHE A 159 -7.42 -3.89 16.12
N LYS A 160 -8.08 -4.69 15.28
CA LYS A 160 -7.41 -5.62 14.35
C LYS A 160 -6.62 -4.86 13.29
N ALA A 161 -7.23 -3.82 12.70
CA ALA A 161 -6.59 -2.99 11.69
C ALA A 161 -5.34 -2.30 12.25
N ILE A 162 -5.43 -1.67 13.42
CA ILE A 162 -4.29 -1.04 14.10
C ILE A 162 -3.23 -2.07 14.44
N ALA A 163 -3.59 -3.25 14.98
CA ALA A 163 -2.62 -4.28 15.30
C ALA A 163 -1.84 -4.76 14.06
N ILE A 164 -2.53 -4.97 12.93
CA ILE A 164 -1.89 -5.34 11.66
C ILE A 164 -0.95 -4.23 11.19
N LEU A 165 -1.41 -2.97 11.17
CA LEU A 165 -0.58 -1.84 10.75
C LEU A 165 0.63 -1.65 11.67
N PHE A 166 0.42 -1.71 12.98
CA PHE A 166 1.49 -1.59 13.96
C PHE A 166 2.55 -2.68 13.78
N ILE A 167 2.15 -3.94 13.62
CA ILE A 167 3.10 -5.05 13.46
C ILE A 167 3.84 -4.96 12.11
N PHE A 168 3.10 -4.86 11.01
CA PHE A 168 3.66 -5.04 9.66
C PHE A 168 4.22 -3.76 9.03
N HIS A 169 3.72 -2.59 9.40
CA HIS A 169 4.13 -1.32 8.81
C HIS A 169 4.98 -0.46 9.74
N LEU A 170 5.05 -0.77 11.03
CA LEU A 170 5.88 -0.04 11.99
C LEU A 170 6.91 -0.94 12.67
N PHE A 171 6.48 -1.95 13.42
CA PHE A 171 7.36 -2.74 14.29
C PHE A 171 8.37 -3.59 13.50
N ILE A 172 7.92 -4.41 12.55
CA ILE A 172 8.82 -5.25 11.74
C ILE A 172 9.76 -4.37 10.89
N PRO A 173 9.28 -3.36 10.13
CA PRO A 173 10.17 -2.48 9.38
C PRO A 173 11.20 -1.77 10.26
N LEU A 174 10.83 -1.33 11.48
CA LEU A 174 11.76 -0.70 12.41
C LEU A 174 12.89 -1.66 12.83
N ILE A 175 12.56 -2.91 13.12
CA ILE A 175 13.56 -3.95 13.43
C ILE A 175 14.45 -4.22 12.22
N LEU A 176 13.86 -4.37 11.03
CA LEU A 176 14.60 -4.63 9.80
C LEU A 176 15.55 -3.48 9.45
N THR A 177 15.10 -2.23 9.57
CA THR A 177 15.96 -1.06 9.36
C THR A 177 17.08 -1.03 10.40
N SER A 178 16.79 -1.25 11.69
CA SER A 178 17.80 -1.22 12.75
C SER A 178 18.91 -2.26 12.57
N ILE A 179 18.56 -3.47 12.11
CA ILE A 179 19.52 -4.57 11.95
C ILE A 179 20.23 -4.53 10.59
N PHE A 180 19.53 -4.09 9.52
CA PHE A 180 19.98 -4.28 8.14
C PHE A 180 20.15 -2.98 7.33
N ASP A 181 20.28 -1.82 7.97
CA ASP A 181 20.33 -0.52 7.26
C ASP A 181 21.42 -0.46 6.18
N SER A 182 22.60 -1.02 6.47
CA SER A 182 23.74 -1.06 5.55
C SER A 182 23.49 -1.89 4.28
N TYR A 183 22.49 -2.79 4.31
CA TYR A 183 22.24 -3.76 3.24
C TYR A 183 21.20 -3.32 2.20
N ARG A 184 20.56 -2.16 2.40
CA ARG A 184 19.47 -1.70 1.52
C ARG A 184 19.96 -1.17 0.18
N LEU A 185 21.19 -0.65 0.10
CA LEU A 185 21.81 -0.13 -1.11
C LEU A 185 22.10 -1.26 -2.11
N ILE A 186 21.31 -1.36 -3.18
CA ILE A 186 21.50 -2.40 -4.21
C ILE A 186 22.90 -2.32 -4.84
N TRP A 187 23.44 -1.10 -4.93
CA TRP A 187 24.76 -0.83 -5.51
C TRP A 187 25.94 -1.28 -4.63
N LYS A 188 25.72 -1.43 -3.32
CA LYS A 188 26.75 -1.89 -2.38
C LYS A 188 26.61 -3.37 -2.05
N THR A 189 25.38 -3.82 -1.82
CA THR A 189 25.08 -5.17 -1.32
C THR A 189 23.88 -5.76 -2.07
N PRO A 190 24.02 -6.12 -3.36
CA PRO A 190 22.90 -6.48 -4.22
C PRO A 190 22.12 -7.69 -3.72
N ILE A 191 22.82 -8.75 -3.27
CA ILE A 191 22.18 -9.98 -2.79
C ILE A 191 21.34 -9.72 -1.53
N ALA A 192 21.89 -8.97 -0.57
CA ALA A 192 21.17 -8.65 0.67
C ALA A 192 19.98 -7.71 0.41
N SER A 193 20.13 -6.72 -0.48
CA SER A 193 19.06 -5.81 -0.89
C SER A 193 17.91 -6.56 -1.59
N LEU A 194 18.22 -7.52 -2.46
CA LEU A 194 17.22 -8.38 -3.10
C LEU A 194 16.52 -9.30 -2.09
N ALA A 195 17.25 -9.89 -1.15
CA ALA A 195 16.67 -10.73 -0.11
C ALA A 195 15.73 -9.93 0.82
N LEU A 196 16.12 -8.71 1.20
CA LEU A 196 15.26 -7.81 1.97
C LEU A 196 14.03 -7.39 1.16
N SER A 197 14.18 -7.07 -0.12
CA SER A 197 13.06 -6.71 -0.99
C SER A 197 12.07 -7.88 -1.15
N LEU A 198 12.56 -9.13 -1.14
CA LEU A 198 11.72 -10.33 -1.17
C LEU A 198 10.95 -10.49 0.14
N LEU A 199 11.61 -10.24 1.28
CA LEU A 199 10.98 -10.24 2.59
C LEU A 199 9.91 -9.14 2.68
N ASP A 200 10.20 -7.91 2.25
CA ASP A 200 9.26 -6.80 2.21
C ASP A 200 8.05 -7.14 1.35
N THR A 201 8.27 -7.77 0.19
CA THR A 201 7.19 -8.24 -0.69
C THR A 201 6.30 -9.27 0.01
N TYR A 202 6.91 -10.22 0.73
CA TYR A 202 6.17 -11.22 1.49
C TYR A 202 5.35 -10.59 2.63
N LEU A 203 5.97 -9.68 3.40
CA LEU A 203 5.32 -8.97 4.51
C LEU A 203 4.16 -8.09 4.02
N LEU A 204 4.35 -7.39 2.91
CA LEU A 204 3.29 -6.61 2.25
C LEU A 204 2.10 -7.51 1.90
N LEU A 205 2.35 -8.64 1.23
CA LEU A 205 1.29 -9.59 0.85
C LEU A 205 0.54 -10.15 2.07
N VAL A 206 1.26 -10.56 3.11
CA VAL A 206 0.66 -11.07 4.35
C VAL A 206 -0.20 -9.98 5.00
N SER A 207 0.33 -8.76 5.13
CA SER A 207 -0.40 -7.66 5.75
C SER A 207 -1.65 -7.28 4.96
N THR A 208 -1.55 -7.16 3.63
CA THR A 208 -2.70 -6.87 2.77
C THR A 208 -3.75 -7.99 2.87
N GLN A 209 -3.34 -9.26 2.97
CA GLN A 209 -4.28 -10.37 3.08
C GLN A 209 -5.00 -10.37 4.43
N LEU A 210 -4.30 -10.05 5.52
CA LEU A 210 -4.92 -9.90 6.83
C LEU A 210 -5.93 -8.75 6.83
N LEU A 211 -5.59 -7.60 6.25
CA LEU A 211 -6.53 -6.49 6.08
C LEU A 211 -7.72 -6.88 5.19
N PHE A 212 -7.48 -7.58 4.09
CA PHE A 212 -8.56 -8.06 3.21
C PHE A 212 -9.51 -9.00 3.95
N ASN A 213 -8.99 -9.90 4.79
CA ASN A 213 -9.82 -10.78 5.61
C ASN A 213 -10.67 -9.99 6.62
N VAL A 214 -10.12 -8.92 7.21
CA VAL A 214 -10.89 -8.00 8.06
C VAL A 214 -12.02 -7.35 7.26
N PHE A 215 -11.71 -6.83 6.07
CA PHE A 215 -12.69 -6.24 5.16
C PHE A 215 -13.80 -7.23 4.77
N GLN A 216 -13.44 -8.45 4.32
CA GLN A 216 -14.42 -9.47 3.93
C GLN A 216 -15.32 -9.93 5.07
N SER A 217 -14.81 -9.94 6.31
CA SER A 217 -15.61 -10.29 7.49
C SER A 217 -16.76 -9.31 7.76
N GLU A 218 -16.68 -8.11 7.18
CA GLU A 218 -17.71 -7.09 7.25
C GLU A 218 -18.67 -7.18 6.07
N VAL A 219 -18.15 -7.24 4.84
CA VAL A 219 -18.96 -7.30 3.62
C VAL A 219 -19.87 -8.52 3.60
N ARG A 220 -19.38 -9.70 4.01
CA ARG A 220 -20.19 -10.93 4.08
C ARG A 220 -21.40 -10.82 5.03
N LYS A 221 -21.41 -9.86 5.96
CA LYS A 221 -22.53 -9.64 6.88
C LYS A 221 -23.61 -8.71 6.33
N HIS A 222 -23.31 -7.97 5.26
CA HIS A 222 -24.23 -6.97 4.69
C HIS A 222 -24.68 -7.33 3.27
N ASP A 223 -23.83 -8.01 2.52
CA ASP A 223 -24.15 -8.52 1.18
C ASP A 223 -24.49 -10.03 1.23
N SER A 224 -25.32 -10.46 2.19
CA SER A 224 -25.74 -11.87 2.32
C SER A 224 -26.68 -12.30 1.18
N HIS A 225 -26.10 -12.42 -0.01
CA HIS A 225 -26.52 -13.28 -1.10
C HIS A 225 -25.32 -14.18 -1.47
N VAL A 226 -24.87 -15.00 -0.50
CA VAL A 226 -24.17 -16.27 -0.75
C VAL A 226 -24.73 -17.30 0.23
#